data_AF-A0A3G8JTC2-F1
#
_entry.id   AF-A0A3G8JTC2-F1
#
_cell.length_a   1.000
_cell.length_b   1.000
_cell.length_c   1.000
_cell.angle_alpha   90.00
_cell.angle_beta   90.00
_cell.angle_gamma   90.00
#
_symmetry.space_group_name_H-M   'P 1'
#
loop_
_entity.id
_entity.type
_entity.pdbx_description
1 polymer ?
#
loop_
_entity_poly.entity_id
_entity_poly.type
_entity_poly.pdbx_seq_one_letter_code
_entity_poly.pdbx_strand_id
1 'polypeptide(L)' 'MSFTSPFPDVEIPNLSVYDFLFGSISDADLDRVALVDPKTGDETTYRRLIGQIDAAAGALAARG' A
#
# COMPACT_ATOMS: atom_id res chain seq x y z
N MET A 1 -0.01 37.12 -6.64
CA MET A 1 1.31 36.45 -6.64
C MET A 1 1.08 34.97 -6.43
N SER A 2 1.60 34.12 -7.31
CA SER A 2 1.60 32.66 -7.12
C SER A 2 2.93 32.24 -6.51
N PHE A 3 2.87 31.41 -5.46
CA PHE A 3 4.03 30.78 -4.87
C PHE A 3 4.09 29.34 -5.36
N THR A 4 5.28 28.89 -5.77
CA THR A 4 5.50 27.51 -6.24
C THR A 4 6.40 26.76 -5.25
N SER A 5 6.38 25.44 -5.33
CA SER A 5 7.25 24.57 -4.55
C SER A 5 8.72 24.90 -4.78
N PRO A 6 9.57 24.88 -3.73
CA PRO A 6 11.03 24.99 -3.89
C PRO A 6 11.67 23.69 -4.38
N PHE A 7 10.93 22.58 -4.37
CA PHE A 7 11.41 21.28 -4.83
C PHE A 7 11.16 21.12 -6.34
N PRO A 8 12.03 20.39 -7.06
CA PRO A 8 11.85 20.13 -8.47
C PRO A 8 10.56 19.34 -8.72
N ASP A 9 10.05 19.44 -9.94
CA ASP A 9 8.95 18.63 -10.39
C ASP A 9 9.31 17.15 -10.30
N VAL A 10 8.36 16.34 -9.83
CA VAL A 10 8.50 14.89 -9.73
C VAL A 10 7.67 14.23 -10.82
N GLU A 11 8.23 13.20 -11.46
CA GLU A 11 7.44 12.37 -12.35
C GLU A 11 6.47 11.51 -11.54
N ILE A 12 5.20 11.54 -11.93
CA ILE A 12 4.15 10.70 -11.33
C ILE A 12 3.99 9.47 -12.22
N PRO A 13 4.34 8.26 -11.73
CA PRO A 13 4.22 7.04 -12.52
C PRO A 13 2.76 6.76 -12.89
N ASN A 14 2.53 6.24 -14.10
CA ASN A 14 1.21 5.77 -14.53
C ASN A 14 0.95 4.34 -14.03
N LEU A 15 0.86 4.19 -12.71
CA LEU A 15 0.61 2.92 -12.01
C LEU A 15 -0.66 3.04 -11.16
N SER A 16 -1.29 1.90 -10.85
CA SER A 16 -2.29 1.90 -9.78
C SER A 16 -1.61 2.23 -8.45
N VAL A 17 -2.34 2.82 -7.51
CA VAL A 17 -1.81 3.09 -6.16
C VAL A 17 -1.35 1.79 -5.49
N TYR A 18 -2.05 0.68 -5.73
CA TYR A 18 -1.68 -0.62 -5.19
C TYR A 18 -0.32 -1.08 -5.72
N ASP A 19 -0.12 -1.02 -7.03
CA ASP A 19 1.15 -1.42 -7.65
C ASP A 19 2.29 -0.49 -7.26
N PHE A 20 2.02 0.81 -7.13
CA PHE A 20 3.01 1.78 -6.68
C PHE A 20 3.49 1.50 -5.25
N LEU A 21 2.57 1.08 -4.36
CA LEU A 21 2.90 0.81 -2.96
C LEU A 21 3.50 -0.59 -2.73
N PHE A 22 2.99 -1.61 -3.42
CA PHE A 22 3.27 -3.00 -3.08
C PHE A 22 3.88 -3.82 -4.22
N GLY A 23 3.83 -3.32 -5.47
CA GLY A 23 4.28 -4.06 -6.66
C GLY A 23 5.77 -4.40 -6.68
N SER A 24 6.59 -3.67 -5.90
CA SER A 24 8.03 -3.90 -5.76
C SER A 24 8.48 -4.11 -4.31
N ILE A 25 7.58 -4.54 -3.42
CA ILE A 25 7.95 -4.82 -2.03
C ILE A 25 8.95 -5.99 -1.97
N SER A 26 9.98 -5.86 -1.16
CA SER A 26 10.99 -6.91 -1.01
C SER A 26 10.51 -8.00 -0.06
N ASP A 27 10.98 -9.24 -0.27
CA ASP A 27 10.66 -10.35 0.64
C ASP A 27 11.08 -10.08 2.09
N ALA A 28 12.16 -9.31 2.28
CA ALA A 28 12.63 -8.91 3.60
C ALA A 28 11.68 -7.96 4.33
N ASP A 29 10.88 -7.19 3.58
CA ASP A 29 9.91 -6.25 4.16
C ASP A 29 8.55 -6.89 4.44
N LEU A 30 8.25 -8.04 3.84
CA LEU A 30 6.96 -8.71 3.98
C LEU A 30 6.60 -9.05 5.42
N ASP A 31 7.59 -9.36 6.26
CA ASP A 31 7.36 -9.72 7.65
C ASP A 31 7.42 -8.51 8.60
N ARG A 32 7.62 -7.30 8.09
CA ARG A 32 7.53 -6.06 8.88
C ARG A 32 6.08 -5.70 9.16
N VAL A 33 5.85 -5.08 10.31
CA VAL A 33 4.54 -4.56 10.72
C VAL A 33 4.16 -3.36 9.85
N ALA A 34 3.01 -3.45 9.17
CA ALA A 34 2.45 -2.42 8.31
C ALA A 34 1.36 -1.60 9.02
N LEU A 35 0.63 -2.24 9.92
CA LEU A 35 -0.48 -1.64 10.66
C LEU A 35 -0.49 -2.16 12.10
N VAL A 36 -0.70 -1.26 13.04
CA VAL A 36 -0.94 -1.57 14.45
C VAL A 36 -2.31 -1.03 14.82
N ASP A 37 -3.21 -1.88 15.32
CA ASP A 37 -4.49 -1.43 15.87
C ASP A 37 -4.26 -0.83 17.27
N PRO A 38 -4.50 0.48 17.49
CA PRO A 38 -4.24 1.12 18.78
C PRO A 38 -5.21 0.67 19.89
N LYS A 39 -6.34 0.05 19.57
CA LYS A 39 -7.32 -0.40 20.56
C LYS A 39 -6.97 -1.76 21.14
N THR A 40 -6.50 -2.69 20.31
CA THR A 40 -6.19 -4.06 20.72
C THR A 40 -4.69 -4.30 20.86
N GLY A 41 -3.85 -3.50 20.21
CA GLY A 41 -2.43 -3.74 20.06
C GLY A 41 -2.08 -4.77 18.99
N ASP A 42 -3.06 -5.21 18.19
CA ASP A 42 -2.81 -6.22 17.16
C ASP A 42 -1.95 -5.66 16.03
N GLU A 43 -0.92 -6.43 15.66
CA GLU A 43 -0.01 -6.09 14.57
C GLU A 43 -0.38 -6.87 13.31
N THR A 44 -0.41 -6.17 12.18
CA THR A 44 -0.59 -6.77 10.85
C THR A 44 0.66 -6.50 10.02
N THR A 45 1.32 -7.57 9.58
CA THR A 45 2.49 -7.48 8.70
C THR A 45 2.09 -7.11 7.27
N TYR A 46 3.05 -6.63 6.47
CA TYR A 46 2.83 -6.37 5.04
C TYR A 46 2.31 -7.61 4.30
N ARG A 47 2.89 -8.79 4.56
CA ARG A 47 2.44 -10.07 3.99
C ARG A 47 0.96 -10.32 4.25
N ARG A 48 0.52 -10.12 5.50
CA ARG A 48 -0.87 -10.35 5.90
C ARG A 48 -1.79 -9.30 5.29
N LEU A 49 -1.39 -8.03 5.32
CA LEU A 49 -2.17 -6.93 4.75
C LEU A 49 -2.40 -7.12 3.25
N ILE A 50 -1.33 -7.36 2.49
CA ILE A 50 -1.38 -7.60 1.04
C ILE A 50 -2.31 -8.77 0.72
N GLY A 51 -2.14 -9.91 1.41
CA GLY A 51 -3.00 -11.07 1.21
C GLY A 51 -4.48 -10.80 1.53
N GLN A 52 -4.78 -9.96 2.53
CA GLN A 52 -6.14 -9.54 2.84
C GLN A 52 -6.73 -8.61 1.76
N ILE A 53 -5.91 -7.70 1.21
CA ILE A 53 -6.31 -6.82 0.10
C ILE A 53 -6.64 -7.65 -1.14
N ASP A 54 -5.75 -8.56 -1.54
CA ASP A 54 -5.97 -9.44 -2.70
C ASP A 54 -7.20 -10.32 -2.52
N ALA A 55 -7.41 -10.87 -1.33
CA ALA A 55 -8.60 -11.67 -1.03
C ALA A 55 -9.90 -10.83 -1.14
N ALA A 56 -9.89 -9.60 -0.62
CA ALA A 56 -11.03 -8.69 -0.72
C ALA A 56 -11.31 -8.29 -2.18
N ALA A 57 -10.27 -7.93 -2.94
CA ALA A 57 -10.37 -7.59 -4.35
C ALA A 57 -10.88 -8.77 -5.19
N GLY A 58 -10.36 -9.98 -4.95
CA GLY A 58 -10.81 -11.22 -5.59
C GLY A 58 -12.27 -11.55 -5.27
N ALA A 59 -12.69 -11.37 -4.00
CA ALA A 59 -14.07 -11.59 -3.59
C ALA A 59 -15.04 -10.57 -4.23
N LEU A 60 -14.60 -9.32 -4.42
CA LEU A 60 -15.37 -8.31 -5.13
C LEU A 60 -15.46 -8.64 -6.62
N ALA A 61 -14.34 -8.97 -7.27
CA ALA A 61 -14.31 -9.34 -8.69
C ALA A 61 -15.20 -10.54 -9.00
N ALA A 62 -15.28 -11.52 -8.09
CA ALA A 62 -16.19 -12.66 -8.22
C ALA A 62 -17.68 -12.29 -8.20
N ARG A 63 -18.04 -11.06 -7.80
CA ARG A 63 -19.43 -10.58 -7.73
C ARG A 63 -19.84 -9.71 -8.93
N GLY A 64 -18.91 -9.40 -9.84
CA GLY A 64 -19.13 -8.47 -10.96
C GLY A 64 -19.17 -7.01 -10.55
#